data_AF-A0A0F9XVI4-F1
#
_entry.id   AF-A0A0F9XVI4-F1
#
_cell.length_a   1.000
_cell.length_b   1.000
_cell.length_c   1.000
_cell.angle_alpha   90.00
_cell.angle_beta   90.00
_cell.angle_gamma   90.00
#
_symmetry.space_group_name_H-M   'P 1'
#
loop_
_entity.id
_entity.type
_entity.pdbx_description
1 polymer ?
#
loop_
_entity_poly.entity_id
_entity_poly.type
_entity_poly.pdbx_seq_one_letter_code
_entity_poly.pdbx_strand_id
1 'polypeptide(L)'
;MKAANLWRMPTPDAEAFASQQPFCIDTMSLPQWIRFVFIARLNALIDAGATMPAKCEIAPAVAAYLQQEKVPAHHQLLVVRAVERVDQLVTEG
;
A
#
# COMPACT_ATOMS: atom_id res chain seq x y z
N MET A 1 3.69 0.69 -22.24
CA MET A 1 3.61 0.77 -20.77
C MET A 1 2.56 -0.22 -20.25
N LYS A 2 2.93 -1.48 -19.99
CA LYS A 2 1.99 -2.53 -19.53
C LYS A 2 2.38 -3.02 -18.13
N ALA A 3 2.43 -2.12 -17.15
CA ALA A 3 2.42 -2.48 -15.73
C ALA A 3 0.97 -2.79 -15.23
N ALA A 4 0.05 -3.08 -16.16
CA ALA A 4 -1.40 -3.00 -15.96
C ALA A 4 -2.04 -4.26 -15.35
N ASN A 5 -1.29 -5.33 -15.08
CA ASN A 5 -1.83 -6.54 -14.45
C ASN A 5 -1.61 -6.59 -12.93
N LEU A 6 -0.66 -5.84 -12.38
CA LEU A 6 -0.47 -5.77 -10.93
C LEU A 6 -1.53 -4.91 -10.23
N TRP A 7 -2.19 -4.00 -10.98
CA TRP A 7 -3.22 -3.10 -10.47
C TRP A 7 -4.66 -3.55 -10.72
N ARG A 8 -4.87 -4.60 -11.50
CA ARG A 8 -6.19 -5.26 -11.63
C ARG A 8 -6.35 -6.27 -10.52
N MET A 9 -6.53 -5.76 -9.31
CA MET A 9 -6.93 -6.60 -8.19
C MET A 9 -8.44 -6.51 -8.02
N PRO A 10 -9.13 -7.63 -7.78
CA PRO A 10 -10.54 -7.58 -7.43
C PRO A 10 -10.69 -6.77 -6.15
N THR A 11 -11.77 -5.97 -6.10
CA THR A 11 -12.16 -5.26 -4.88
C THR A 11 -12.32 -6.28 -3.75
N PRO A 12 -11.69 -6.07 -2.59
CA PRO A 12 -11.91 -6.91 -1.41
C PRO A 12 -13.39 -6.91 -1.01
N ASP A 13 -13.81 -7.95 -0.31
CA ASP A 13 -15.13 -7.98 0.30
C ASP A 13 -15.30 -6.86 1.33
N ALA A 14 -16.53 -6.40 1.55
CA ALA A 14 -16.82 -5.33 2.51
C ALA A 14 -16.31 -5.66 3.92
N GLU A 15 -16.35 -6.93 4.30
CA GLU A 15 -15.83 -7.42 5.59
C GLU A 15 -14.32 -7.26 5.72
N ALA A 16 -13.57 -7.30 4.62
CA ALA A 16 -12.12 -7.12 4.64
C ALA A 16 -11.73 -5.70 5.08
N PHE A 17 -12.53 -4.71 4.71
CA PHE A 17 -12.34 -3.32 5.17
C PHE A 17 -12.63 -3.14 6.67
N ALA A 18 -13.36 -4.06 7.29
CA ALA A 18 -13.69 -4.03 8.71
C ALA A 18 -12.65 -4.73 9.60
N SER A 19 -11.60 -5.31 9.01
CA SER A 19 -10.53 -5.96 9.77
C SER A 19 -9.87 -5.00 10.75
N GLN A 20 -9.64 -5.50 11.97
CA GLN A 20 -8.95 -4.79 13.05
C GLN A 20 -7.42 -5.04 13.04
N GLN A 21 -6.94 -5.95 12.19
CA GLN A 21 -5.51 -6.25 12.06
C GLN A 21 -4.80 -5.12 11.30
N PRO A 22 -3.52 -4.84 11.61
CA PRO A 22 -2.74 -3.88 10.85
C PRO A 22 -2.67 -4.31 9.38
N PHE A 23 -2.88 -3.37 8.46
CA PHE A 23 -2.93 -3.59 7.01
C PHE A 23 -3.99 -4.61 6.53
N CYS A 24 -4.96 -4.99 7.37
CA CYS A 24 -5.99 -5.99 7.05
C CYS A 24 -5.39 -7.31 6.51
N ILE A 25 -4.20 -7.70 7.01
CA ILE A 25 -3.41 -8.85 6.50
C ILE A 25 -4.14 -10.21 6.58
N ASP A 26 -5.19 -10.30 7.39
CA ASP A 26 -6.02 -11.48 7.60
C ASP A 26 -7.09 -11.65 6.51
N THR A 27 -7.54 -10.55 5.91
CA THR A 27 -8.72 -10.51 5.04
C THR A 27 -8.43 -9.97 3.63
N MET A 28 -7.28 -9.32 3.42
CA MET A 28 -6.86 -8.86 2.10
C MET A 28 -5.34 -8.96 1.93
N SER A 29 -4.92 -9.04 0.67
CA SER A 29 -3.50 -8.97 0.33
C SER A 29 -2.96 -7.53 0.50
N LEU A 30 -1.66 -7.42 0.78
CA LEU A 30 -1.02 -6.10 0.92
C LEU A 30 -1.21 -5.19 -0.32
N PRO A 31 -1.08 -5.67 -1.58
CA PRO A 31 -1.33 -4.82 -2.74
C PRO A 31 -2.80 -4.34 -2.83
N GLN A 32 -3.77 -5.16 -2.40
CA GLN A 32 -5.17 -4.74 -2.29
C GLN A 32 -5.36 -3.66 -1.24
N TRP A 33 -4.75 -3.82 -0.06
CA TRP A 33 -4.82 -2.81 1.01
C TRP A 33 -4.27 -1.46 0.55
N ILE A 34 -3.12 -1.45 -0.14
CA ILE A 34 -2.53 -0.21 -0.69
C ILE A 34 -3.51 0.44 -1.68
N ARG A 35 -4.08 -0.36 -2.59
CA ARG A 35 -4.97 0.12 -3.65
C ARG A 35 -6.29 0.70 -3.13
N PHE A 36 -6.92 0.00 -2.18
CA PHE A 36 -8.31 0.26 -1.78
C PHE A 36 -8.44 0.97 -0.44
N VAL A 37 -7.50 0.78 0.50
CA VAL A 37 -7.54 1.41 1.83
C VAL A 37 -6.61 2.62 1.87
N PHE A 38 -5.33 2.42 1.54
CA PHE A 38 -4.34 3.49 1.69
C PHE A 38 -4.61 4.68 0.76
N ILE A 39 -4.78 4.44 -0.54
CA ILE A 39 -5.06 5.51 -1.51
C ILE A 39 -6.40 6.20 -1.19
N ALA A 40 -7.44 5.45 -0.84
CA ALA A 40 -8.72 6.02 -0.46
C ALA A 40 -8.61 6.90 0.79
N ARG A 41 -7.82 6.47 1.79
CA ARG A 41 -7.54 7.24 3.00
C ARG A 41 -6.78 8.53 2.70
N LEU A 42 -5.75 8.48 1.85
CA LEU A 42 -5.02 9.68 1.44
C LEU A 42 -5.93 10.67 0.70
N ASN A 43 -6.74 10.19 -0.25
CA ASN A 43 -7.70 11.06 -0.94
C ASN A 43 -8.70 11.69 0.03
N ALA A 44 -9.24 10.92 0.99
CA ALA A 44 -10.14 11.46 2.00
C ALA A 44 -9.49 12.53 2.89
N LEU A 45 -8.20 12.38 3.21
CA LEU A 45 -7.44 13.39 3.96
C LEU A 45 -7.24 14.67 3.13
N ILE A 46 -6.88 14.53 1.85
CA ILE A 46 -6.75 15.65 0.91
C ILE A 46 -8.09 16.38 0.77
N ASP A 47 -9.17 15.65 0.55
CA ASP A 47 -10.52 16.21 0.39
C ASP A 47 -11.00 16.90 1.67
N ALA A 48 -10.64 16.36 2.83
CA ALA A 48 -10.95 16.97 4.13
C ALA A 48 -10.02 18.14 4.51
N GLY A 49 -8.96 18.40 3.73
CA GLY A 49 -7.91 19.36 4.09
C GLY A 49 -7.20 19.01 5.41
N ALA A 50 -7.21 17.73 5.79
CA ALA A 50 -6.61 17.23 7.00
C ALA A 50 -5.09 17.08 6.82
N THR A 51 -4.35 17.12 7.92
CA THR A 51 -2.91 16.89 7.89
C THR A 51 -2.61 15.45 7.45
N MET A 52 -1.63 15.29 6.57
CA MET A 52 -1.15 13.97 6.18
C MET A 52 -0.62 13.21 7.41
N PRO A 53 -0.67 11.86 7.40
CA PRO A 53 -0.16 11.09 8.53
C PRO A 53 1.33 11.36 8.70
N ALA A 54 1.72 11.81 9.91
CA ALA A 54 3.10 12.15 10.28
C ALA A 54 4.09 10.98 10.19
N LYS A 55 3.60 9.76 9.92
CA LYS A 55 4.42 8.59 9.67
C LYS A 55 3.70 7.66 8.69
N CYS A 56 4.32 7.42 7.54
CA CYS A 56 3.92 6.39 6.59
C CYS A 56 5.08 5.40 6.41
N GLU A 57 4.86 4.13 6.73
CA GLU A 57 5.89 3.07 6.65
C GLU A 57 5.31 1.84 5.93
N ILE A 58 4.96 2.01 4.65
CA ILE A 58 4.44 0.92 3.83
C ILE A 58 5.58 0.17 3.17
N ALA A 59 6.71 0.83 2.90
CA ALA A 59 7.92 0.23 2.36
C ALA A 59 8.37 -1.06 3.08
N PRO A 60 8.47 -1.12 4.42
CA PRO A 60 8.85 -2.37 5.11
C PRO A 60 7.81 -3.47 4.95
N ALA A 61 6.51 -3.14 4.93
CA ALA A 61 5.46 -4.13 4.70
C ALA A 61 5.55 -4.70 3.26
N VAL A 62 5.79 -3.84 2.27
CA VAL A 62 5.96 -4.25 0.86
C VAL A 62 7.22 -5.09 0.69
N ALA A 63 8.32 -4.73 1.34
CA ALA A 63 9.54 -5.53 1.34
C ALA A 63 9.27 -6.95 1.89
N ALA A 64 8.60 -7.06 3.03
CA ALA A 64 8.25 -8.35 3.63
C ALA A 64 7.34 -9.18 2.71
N TYR A 65 6.33 -8.57 2.09
CA TYR A 65 5.44 -9.23 1.15
C TYR A 65 6.19 -9.74 -0.10
N LEU A 66 7.05 -8.91 -0.70
CA LEU A 66 7.83 -9.30 -1.88
C LEU A 66 8.84 -10.42 -1.60
N GLN A 67 9.37 -10.46 -0.36
CA GLN A 67 10.20 -11.57 0.12
C GLN A 67 9.40 -12.88 0.20
N GLN A 68 8.17 -12.84 0.70
CA GLN A 68 7.27 -14.00 0.76
C GLN A 68 6.90 -14.51 -0.65
N GLU A 69 6.65 -13.60 -1.59
CA GLU A 69 6.38 -13.91 -3.00
C GLU A 69 7.62 -14.38 -3.78
N LYS A 70 8.79 -14.47 -3.12
CA LYS A 70 10.07 -14.90 -3.72
C LYS A 70 10.45 -14.10 -4.98
N VAL A 71 10.09 -12.82 -5.02
CA VAL A 71 10.42 -11.93 -6.13
C VAL A 71 11.95 -11.76 -6.20
N PRO A 72 12.57 -11.69 -7.40
CA PRO A 72 14.01 -11.45 -7.50
C PRO A 72 14.46 -10.17 -6.81
N ALA A 73 15.60 -10.20 -6.11
CA ALA A 73 16.09 -9.08 -5.29
C ALA A 73 16.19 -7.74 -6.04
N HIS A 74 16.54 -7.75 -7.32
CA HIS A 74 16.61 -6.53 -8.14
C HIS A 74 15.23 -5.91 -8.37
N HIS A 75 14.19 -6.72 -8.57
CA HIS A 75 12.82 -6.24 -8.68
C HIS A 75 12.28 -5.78 -7.31
N GLN A 76 12.62 -6.50 -6.23
CA GLN A 76 12.24 -6.08 -4.87
C GLN A 76 12.73 -4.67 -4.57
N LEU A 77 14.02 -4.41 -4.82
CA LEU A 77 14.64 -3.10 -4.55
C LEU A 77 13.97 -1.97 -5.33
N LEU A 78 13.60 -2.20 -6.59
CA LEU A 78 12.93 -1.20 -7.42
C LEU A 78 11.53 -0.86 -6.88
N VAL A 79 10.77 -1.88 -6.47
CA VAL A 79 9.42 -1.68 -5.91
C VAL A 79 9.50 -1.01 -4.54
N VAL A 80 10.38 -1.48 -3.65
CA VAL A 80 10.56 -0.91 -2.30
C VAL A 80 10.96 0.56 -2.39
N ARG A 81 11.96 0.92 -3.23
CA ARG A 81 12.34 2.33 -3.42
C ARG A 81 11.21 3.20 -3.96
N ALA A 82 10.38 2.67 -4.85
CA ALA A 82 9.22 3.40 -5.35
C ALA A 82 8.21 3.68 -4.22
N VAL A 83 8.00 2.72 -3.33
CA VAL A 83 7.10 2.87 -2.17
C VAL A 83 7.71 3.79 -1.11
N GLU A 84 9.01 3.69 -0.80
CA GLU A 84 9.71 4.61 0.11
C GLU A 84 9.56 6.08 -0.34
N ARG A 85 9.61 6.33 -1.65
CA ARG A 85 9.38 7.67 -2.17
C ARG A 85 7.96 8.17 -1.92
N VAL A 86 6.96 7.29 -2.00
CA VAL A 86 5.57 7.63 -1.66
C VAL A 86 5.45 7.91 -0.16
N ASP A 87 6.05 7.07 0.67
CA ASP A 87 6.05 7.22 2.13
C ASP A 87 6.66 8.57 2.55
N GLN A 88 7.77 8.98 1.92
CA GLN A 88 8.38 10.30 2.12
C GLN A 88 7.45 11.44 1.69
N LEU A 89 6.87 11.36 0.49
CA LEU A 89 5.97 12.41 -0.01
C LEU A 89 4.72 12.59 0.86
N VAL A 90 4.21 11.51 1.44
CA VAL A 90 3.06 11.58 2.36
C VAL A 90 3.50 12.13 3.72
N THR A 91 4.69 11.79 4.20
CA THR A 91 5.18 12.22 5.52
C THR A 91 5.63 13.69 5.52
N GLU A 92 6.10 14.21 4.39
CA GLU A 92 6.56 15.61 4.23
C GLU A 92 5.44 16.58 3.79
N GLY A 93 4.25 16.06 3.47
CA GLY A 93 3.13 16.80 2.86
C GLY A 93 2.11 17.40 3.82
#